data_AF-A0A2G0Q0E9-F1
#
_entry.id   AF-A0A2G0Q0E9-F1
#
_cell.length_a   1.000
_cell.length_b   1.000
_cell.length_c   1.000
_cell.angle_alpha   90.00
_cell.angle_beta   90.00
_cell.angle_gamma   90.00
#
_symmetry.space_group_name_H-M   'P 1'
#
loop_
_entity.id
_entity.type
_entity.pdbx_description
1 polymer ?
#
loop_
_entity_poly.entity_id
_entity_poly.type
_entity_poly.pdbx_seq_one_letter_code
_entity_poly.pdbx_strand_id
1 'polypeptide(L)' 'MTGTAGKSGRRPKPTARKALAGNPGKRRLNRDEPTFTPLTSVSPPD' A
#
# COMPACT_ATOMS: atom_id res chain seq x y z
N MET A 1 -18.05 -8.10 13.23
CA MET A 1 -17.25 -6.95 13.70
C MET A 1 -16.63 -6.25 12.49
N THR A 2 -17.17 -5.10 12.12
CA THR A 2 -16.57 -4.17 11.15
C THR A 2 -15.24 -3.66 11.72
N GLY A 3 -14.10 -4.05 11.12
CA GLY A 3 -12.78 -3.55 11.53
C GLY A 3 -11.66 -4.59 11.76
N THR A 4 -11.93 -5.89 11.63
CA THR A 4 -10.84 -6.89 11.64
C THR A 4 -9.93 -6.70 10.42
N ALA A 5 -8.61 -6.73 10.60
CA ALA A 5 -7.66 -6.78 9.48
C ALA A 5 -8.04 -7.95 8.55
N GLY A 6 -8.39 -7.64 7.29
CA GLY A 6 -8.89 -8.62 6.31
C GLY A 6 -10.41 -8.81 6.22
N LYS A 7 -11.24 -8.17 7.07
CA LYS A 7 -12.73 -8.24 7.02
C LYS A 7 -13.43 -6.95 6.60
N SER A 8 -12.68 -5.96 6.13
CA SER A 8 -13.23 -4.84 5.37
C SER A 8 -13.09 -5.18 3.88
N GLY A 9 -14.20 -5.34 3.17
CA GLY A 9 -14.18 -5.66 1.74
C GLY A 9 -13.42 -4.64 0.88
N ARG A 10 -13.10 -3.47 1.43
CA ARG A 10 -12.20 -2.49 0.83
C ARG A 10 -10.79 -2.64 1.40
N ARG A 11 -9.85 -2.96 0.51
CA ARG A 11 -8.41 -2.89 0.79
C ARG A 11 -8.03 -1.48 1.26
N PRO A 12 -7.12 -1.35 2.25
CA PRO A 12 -6.62 -0.04 2.66
C PRO A 12 -5.91 0.67 1.50
N LYS A 13 -5.94 2.00 1.49
CA LYS A 13 -5.16 2.78 0.52
C LYS A 13 -3.65 2.56 0.78
N PRO A 14 -2.81 2.49 -0.28
CA PRO A 14 -1.37 2.43 -0.15
C PRO A 14 -0.81 3.60 0.66
N THR A 15 0.25 3.35 1.43
CA THR A 15 0.84 4.35 2.34
C THR A 15 1.41 5.54 1.59
N ALA A 16 2.08 5.30 0.46
CA ALA A 16 2.61 6.35 -0.41
C ALA A 16 1.52 7.34 -0.86
N ARG A 17 0.35 6.82 -1.28
CA ARG A 17 -0.80 7.66 -1.68
C ARG A 17 -1.40 8.41 -0.50
N LYS A 18 -1.43 7.80 0.69
CA LYS A 18 -1.92 8.44 1.92
C LYS A 18 -0.99 9.57 2.38
N ALA A 19 0.32 9.39 2.21
CA ALA A 19 1.33 10.41 2.51
C ALA A 19 1.26 11.60 1.52
N LEU A 20 1.17 11.33 0.20
CA LEU A 20 1.02 12.37 -0.82
C LEU A 20 -0.23 13.23 -0.63
N ALA A 21 -1.32 12.64 -0.17
CA ALA A 21 -2.55 13.37 0.15
C ALA A 21 -2.46 14.20 1.45
N GLY A 22 -1.32 14.22 2.14
CA GLY A 22 -1.12 14.95 3.40
C GLY A 22 -1.71 14.26 4.64
N ASN A 23 -2.10 12.98 4.53
CA ASN A 23 -2.73 12.20 5.60
C ASN A 23 -3.90 12.93 6.29
N PRO A 24 -4.97 13.27 5.55
CA PRO A 24 -6.14 13.93 6.12
C PRO A 24 -6.77 13.00 7.16
N GLY A 25 -6.77 13.44 8.42
CA GLY A 25 -7.16 12.64 9.59
C GLY A 25 -6.01 12.15 10.47
N LYS A 26 -4.74 12.46 10.13
CA LYS A 26 -3.53 12.24 10.95
C LYS A 26 -3.37 10.81 11.51
N ARG A 27 -4.02 9.81 10.90
CA ARG A 27 -3.95 8.41 11.35
C ARG A 27 -2.56 7.85 11.06
N ARG A 28 -2.05 6.99 11.95
CA ARG A 28 -0.76 6.31 11.77
C ARG A 28 -0.65 5.70 10.36
N LEU A 29 0.49 5.92 9.72
CA LEU A 29 0.82 5.31 8.42
C LEU A 29 1.26 3.86 8.64
N ASN A 30 0.99 2.98 7.67
CA ASN A 30 1.48 1.61 7.72
C ASN A 30 2.95 1.60 7.32
N ARG A 31 3.85 1.20 8.22
CA ARG A 31 5.29 1.11 7.94
C ARG A 31 5.71 -0.29 7.47
N ASP A 32 4.83 -1.27 7.64
CA ASP A 32 5.08 -2.67 7.31
C ASP A 32 4.45 -3.05 5.95
N GLU A 33 4.30 -2.05 5.06
CA GLU A 33 3.80 -2.29 3.71
C GLU A 33 4.88 -3.01 2.87
N PRO A 34 4.54 -4.08 2.13
CA PRO A 34 5.51 -4.77 1.30
C PRO A 34 6.04 -3.83 0.22
N THR A 35 7.36 -3.80 0.06
CA THR A 35 8.03 -3.04 -0.99
C THR A 35 8.19 -3.93 -2.21
N PHE A 36 7.76 -3.44 -3.38
CA PHE A 36 7.97 -4.14 -4.64
C PHE A 36 9.33 -3.78 -5.22
N THR A 37 10.07 -4.78 -5.71
CA THR A 37 11.32 -4.56 -6.44
C THR A 37 10.99 -4.23 -7.90
N PRO A 38 11.22 -2.99 -8.37
CA PRO A 38 10.97 -2.66 -9.77
C PRO A 38 11.95 -3.42 -10.66
N LEU A 39 11.43 -4.07 -11.70
CA LEU A 39 12.26 -4.67 -12.75
C LEU A 39 12.63 -3.57 -13.75
N THR A 40 13.91 -3.19 -13.81
CA THR A 40 14.40 -2.12 -14.69
C THR A 40 14.91 -2.61 -16.03
N SER A 41 15.35 -3.87 -16.10
CA SER A 41 15.93 -4.47 -17.31
C SER A 41 15.60 -5.96 -17.33
N VAL A 42 14.69 -6.36 -18.21
CA VAL A 42 14.34 -7.77 -18.42
C VAL A 42 14.49 -8.04 -19.90
N SER A 43 15.27 -9.06 -20.26
CA SER A 43 15.37 -9.54 -21.63
C SER A 43 14.20 -10.48 -21.93
N PRO A 44 13.56 -10.38 -23.11
CA PRO A 44 12.61 -11.40 -23.55
C PRO A 44 13.31 -12.75 -23.78
N PRO A 45 12.59 -13.88 -23.71
CA PRO A 45 13.11 -15.19 -24.11
C PRO A 45 13.29 -15.28 -25.64
N ASP A 46 14.16 -16.19 -26.07
CA ASP A 46 14.46 -16.48 -27.49
C ASP A 46 13.30 -17.16 -28.24
#